data_AF-A0A0H3KJW3-F1
#
_entry.id   AF-A0A0H3KJW3-F1
#
_cell.length_a   1.000
_cell.length_b   1.000
_cell.length_c   1.000
_cell.angle_alpha   90.00
_cell.angle_beta   90.00
_cell.angle_gamma   90.00
#
_symmetry.space_group_name_H-M   'P 1'
#
loop_
_entity.id
_entity.type
_entity.pdbx_description
1 polymer ?
#
loop_
_entity_poly.entity_id
_entity_poly.type
_entity_poly.pdbx_seq_one_letter_code
_entity_poly.pdbx_strand_id
1 'polypeptide(L)' 'MRAPLTDVDLRAAWHRLRMVGDFDTSIRHRAVRLVVESAARAMQDREQARLRRASDVKRRAANDVDE' A
#
# COMPACT_ATOMS: atom_id res chain seq x y z
N MET A 1 -2.72 4.50 -14.55
CA MET A 1 -2.74 5.60 -13.54
C MET A 1 -2.69 4.96 -12.16
N ARG A 2 -1.80 5.42 -11.26
CA ARG A 2 -1.77 4.93 -9.86
C ARG A 2 -2.98 5.48 -9.10
N ALA A 3 -3.57 4.67 -8.22
CA ALA A 3 -4.68 5.11 -7.38
C ALA A 3 -4.25 6.33 -6.53
N PRO A 4 -5.14 7.33 -6.36
CA PRO A 4 -4.86 8.44 -5.46
C PRO A 4 -4.73 7.92 -4.03
N LEU A 5 -3.72 8.41 -3.31
CA LEU A 5 -3.56 8.13 -1.88
C LEU A 5 -4.56 8.96 -1.09
N THR A 6 -5.31 8.31 -0.19
CA THR A 6 -6.20 8.98 0.74
C THR A 6 -5.48 9.31 2.04
N ASP A 7 -6.03 10.22 2.86
CA ASP A 7 -5.49 10.52 4.18
C ASP A 7 -5.44 9.27 5.08
N VAL A 8 -6.44 8.39 4.94
CA VAL A 8 -6.51 7.09 5.62
C VAL A 8 -5.33 6.19 5.23
N ASP A 9 -4.95 6.17 3.95
CA ASP A 9 -3.78 5.40 3.49
C ASP A 9 -2.48 5.92 4.12
N LEU A 10 -2.33 7.24 4.22
CA LEU A 10 -1.16 7.87 4.83
C LEU A 10 -1.09 7.57 6.33
N ARG A 11 -2.22 7.63 7.04
CA ARG A 11 -2.30 7.26 8.47
C ARG A 11 -1.98 5.78 8.70
N ALA A 12 -2.52 4.91 7.85
CA ALA A 12 -2.21 3.48 7.90
C ALA A 12 -0.72 3.20 7.63
N ALA A 13 -0.11 3.91 6.67
CA ALA A 13 1.33 3.82 6.40
C ALA A 13 2.17 4.32 7.58
N TRP A 14 1.80 5.45 8.19
CA TRP A 14 2.43 5.99 9.40
C TRP A 14 2.47 4.96 10.54
N HIS A 15 1.33 4.32 10.83
CA HIS A 15 1.24 3.28 11.85
C HIS A 15 2.07 2.03 11.50
N ARG A 16 2.05 1.60 10.22
CA ARG A 16 2.86 0.45 9.76
C ARG A 16 4.36 0.71 9.81
N LEU A 17 4.78 1.95 9.55
CA LEU A 17 6.17 2.38 9.71
C LEU A 17 6.57 2.56 11.18
N ARG A 18 5.61 2.47 12.12
CA ARG A 18 5.81 2.69 13.56
C ARG A 18 6.41 4.08 13.84
N MET A 19 6.02 5.07 13.03
CA MET A 19 6.44 6.45 13.26
C MET A 19 5.80 6.96 14.56
N VAL A 20 6.58 7.71 15.33
CA VAL A 20 6.17 8.26 16.63
C VAL A 20 5.94 9.76 16.50
N GLY A 21 4.95 10.29 17.20
CA GLY A 21 4.59 11.70 17.21
C GLY A 21 3.20 11.98 16.64
N ASP A 22 2.84 13.25 16.63
CA ASP A 22 1.56 13.70 16.07
C ASP A 22 1.61 13.70 14.53
N PHE A 23 0.71 12.91 13.92
CA PHE A 23 0.60 12.78 12.47
C PHE A 23 0.24 14.11 11.81
N ASP A 24 -0.75 14.82 12.34
CA ASP A 24 -1.33 16.02 11.72
C ASP A 24 -0.32 17.19 11.69
N THR A 25 0.59 17.25 12.66
CA THR A 25 1.72 18.19 12.66
C THR A 25 2.86 17.70 11.77
N SER A 26 3.22 16.41 11.87
CA SER A 26 4.38 15.85 11.16
C SER A 26 4.19 15.81 9.64
N ILE A 27 2.99 15.50 9.15
CA ILE A 27 2.67 15.38 7.73
C ILE A 27 2.77 16.74 6.98
N ARG A 28 2.75 17.86 7.71
CA ARG A 28 2.97 19.20 7.14
C ARG A 28 4.41 19.39 6.65
N HIS A 29 5.36 18.63 7.21
CA HIS A 29 6.74 18.63 6.72
C HIS A 29 6.83 17.84 5.40
N ARG A 30 7.27 18.52 4.33
CA ARG A 30 7.37 17.95 2.99
C ARG A 30 8.19 16.65 2.95
N ALA A 31 9.29 16.58 3.70
CA ALA A 31 10.13 15.39 3.76
C ALA A 31 9.38 14.19 4.36
N VAL A 32 8.68 14.40 5.47
CA VAL A 32 7.86 13.38 6.13
C VAL A 32 6.76 12.90 5.19
N ARG A 33 6.05 13.84 4.56
CA ARG A 33 4.99 13.52 3.60
C ARG A 33 5.50 12.67 2.44
N LEU A 34 6.65 12.99 1.87
CA LEU A 34 7.25 12.19 0.79
C LEU A 34 7.56 10.75 1.25
N VAL A 35 8.12 10.59 2.46
CA VAL A 35 8.40 9.26 3.02
C VAL A 35 7.10 8.47 3.21
N VAL A 36 6.09 9.06 3.84
CA VAL A 36 4.80 8.39 4.11
C VAL A 36 4.08 8.06 2.80
N GLU A 37 4.04 8.97 1.83
CA GLU A 37 3.44 8.72 0.51
C GLU A 37 4.17 7.59 -0.24
N SER A 38 5.50 7.60 -0.23
CA SER A 38 6.29 6.55 -0.89
C SER A 38 6.09 5.17 -0.24
N ALA A 39 6.02 5.13 1.09
CA ALA A 39 5.75 3.90 1.83
C ALA A 39 4.33 3.40 1.58
N ALA A 40 3.33 4.29 1.59
CA ALA A 40 1.95 3.94 1.28
C ALA A 40 1.84 3.31 -0.13
N ARG A 41 2.52 3.89 -1.13
CA ARG A 41 2.60 3.32 -2.49
C ARG A 41 3.23 1.93 -2.48
N ALA A 42 4.37 1.77 -1.82
CA ALA A 42 5.05 0.47 -1.75
C ALA A 42 4.18 -0.60 -1.07
N MET A 43 3.39 -0.23 -0.06
CA MET A 43 2.45 -1.15 0.59
C MET A 43 1.28 -1.53 -0.33
N GLN A 44 0.70 -0.58 -1.06
CA GLN A 44 -0.34 -0.86 -2.05
C GLN A 44 0.18 -1.77 -3.18
N ASP A 45 1.38 -1.50 -3.70
CA ASP A 45 1.99 -2.32 -4.75
C ASP A 45 2.22 -3.77 -4.27
N ARG A 46 2.65 -3.96 -3.01
CA ARG A 46 2.79 -5.29 -2.39
C ARG A 46 1.45 -5.99 -2.21
N GLU A 47 0.41 -5.28 -1.78
CA GLU A 47 -0.91 -5.88 -1.59
C GLU A 47 -1.54 -6.29 -2.92
N GLN A 48 -1.42 -5.46 -3.96
CA GLN A 48 -1.84 -5.82 -5.31
C GLN A 48 -1.08 -7.04 -5.83
N ALA A 49 0.23 -7.11 -5.60
CA ALA A 49 1.02 -8.29 -5.97
C ALA A 49 0.57 -9.54 -5.21
N ARG A 50 0.23 -9.41 -3.92
CA ARG A 50 -0.30 -10.51 -3.10
C ARG A 50 -1.64 -11.01 -3.63
N LEU A 51 -2.56 -10.10 -3.96
CA LEU A 51 -3.87 -10.42 -4.53
C LEU A 51 -3.74 -11.14 -5.89
N ARG A 52 -2.86 -10.66 -6.77
CA ARG A 52 -2.58 -11.32 -8.07
C ARG A 52 -2.03 -12.73 -7.90
N ARG A 53 -1.12 -12.94 -6.95
CA ARG A 53 -0.60 -14.28 -6.64
C ARG A 53 -1.69 -15.19 -6.08
N ALA A 54 -2.53 -14.68 -5.18
CA ALA A 54 -3.64 -15.46 -4.62
C ALA A 54 -4.68 -15.86 -5.69
N SER A 55 -4.96 -14.97 -6.65
CA SER A 55 -5.83 -15.31 -7.78
C SER A 55 -5.20 -16.35 -8.70
N ASP A 56 -3.89 -16.29 -8.96
CA ASP A 56 -3.17 -17.30 -9.75
C ASP A 56 -3.22 -18.67 -9.07
N VAL A 57 -2.99 -18.74 -7.76
CA VAL A 57 -3.10 -20.00 -6.98
C VAL A 57 -4.52 -20.58 -7.08
N LYS A 58 -5.56 -19.74 -6.96
CA LYS A 58 -6.96 -20.20 -7.09
C LYS A 58 -7.27 -20.69 -8.51
N ARG A 59 -6.79 -20.00 -9.55
CA ARG A 59 -6.99 -20.40 -10.96
C ARG A 59 -6.29 -21.73 -11.25
N ARG A 60 -5.04 -21.90 -10.80
CA ARG A 60 -4.31 -23.17 -10.92
C ARG A 60 -5.02 -24.31 -10.20
N ALA A 61 -5.57 -24.07 -9.02
CA ALA A 61 -6.34 -25.08 -8.29
C ALA A 61 -7.66 -25.46 -8.99
N ALA A 62 -8.23 -24.55 -9.79
CA ALA A 62 -9.42 -24.80 -10.60
C ALA A 62 -9.11 -25.50 -11.95
N ASN A 63 -7.83 -25.81 -12.24
CA ASN A 63 -7.36 -26.33 -13.53
C ASN A 63 -7.87 -25.53 -14.74
N ASP A 64 -8.08 -24.24 -14.53
CA ASP A 64 -8.58 -23.29 -15.53
C ASP A 64 -7.37 -22.76 -16.31
N VAL A 65 -6.92 -23.58 -17.25
CA VAL A 65 -5.94 -23.22 -18.27
C VAL A 65 -6.73 -22.88 -19.52
N ASP A 66 -6.94 -21.58 -19.77
CA ASP A 66 -7.35 -21.12 -21.09
C ASP A 66 -6.24 -21.52 -22.09
N GLU A 67 -6.60 -22.36 -23.07
CA GLU A 67 -5.78 -22.78 -24.22
C GLU A 67 -5.58 -21.63 -25.22
#